data_AF-A0A1M4V7D9-F1
#
_entry.id   AF-A0A1M4V7D9-F1
#
_cell.length_a   1.000
_cell.length_b   1.000
_cell.length_c   1.000
_cell.angle_alpha   90.00
_cell.angle_beta   90.00
_cell.angle_gamma   90.00
#
_symmetry.space_group_name_H-M   'P 1'
#
loop_
_entity.id
_entity.type
_entity.pdbx_description
1 polymer ?
#
loop_
_entity_poly.entity_id
_entity_poly.type
_entity_poly.pdbx_seq_one_letter_code
_entity_poly.pdbx_strand_id
1 'polypeptide(L)'
;MIRWLILFPFALIITVLAYPLNPFIAPFADDDGELHGFLANFQTWDNSLNPSDITDIFPDWLSDFWPKHYTEVVIPLPEYNQSRWVTPCFDRDFGFVDSLRRYACRVLWLTRNSAYGFMFHKPFGVMSPSADLVEEGHWTYDLRNGKWFGVFAYKNSDKVFSVGRLTVYWNVYVGWKLATDKDRQSMYAMRPLSFKFEWN
;
A
#
# COMPACT_ATOMS: atom_id res chain seq x y z
N MET A 1 11.63 8.66 17.20
CA MET A 1 12.28 9.28 16.02
C MET A 1 13.61 8.62 15.63
N ILE A 2 14.61 8.48 16.52
CA ILE A 2 15.95 7.92 16.18
C ILE A 2 15.92 6.54 15.51
N ARG A 3 15.11 5.60 16.03
CA ARG A 3 14.90 4.28 15.40
C ARG A 3 14.48 4.39 13.94
N TRP A 4 13.58 5.33 13.65
CA TRP A 4 13.08 5.57 12.30
C TRP A 4 14.13 6.20 11.37
N LEU A 5 15.19 6.79 11.90
CA LEU A 5 16.30 7.25 11.07
C LEU A 5 17.28 6.10 10.79
N ILE A 6 17.54 5.27 11.81
CA ILE A 6 18.46 4.12 11.71
C ILE A 6 17.91 3.05 10.76
N LEU A 7 16.60 2.77 10.80
CA LEU A 7 15.98 1.71 10.00
C LEU A 7 15.63 2.16 8.57
N PHE A 8 15.61 3.46 8.30
CA PHE A 8 15.20 3.98 7.00
C PHE A 8 16.05 3.48 5.82
N PRO A 9 17.40 3.43 5.90
CA PRO A 9 18.20 2.90 4.80
C PRO A 9 17.87 1.43 4.49
N PHE A 10 17.61 0.62 5.51
CA PHE A 10 17.21 -0.78 5.35
C PHE A 10 15.80 -0.89 4.74
N ALA A 11 14.86 -0.08 5.21
CA ALA A 11 13.51 0.00 4.65
C ALA A 11 13.55 0.36 3.16
N LEU A 12 14.41 1.32 2.80
CA LEU A 12 14.60 1.72 1.43
C LEU A 12 15.20 0.61 0.57
N ILE A 13 16.26 -0.05 1.03
CA ILE A 13 16.88 -1.18 0.31
C ILE A 13 15.86 -2.28 0.06
N ILE A 14 15.12 -2.70 1.08
CA ILE A 14 14.08 -3.73 0.95
C ILE A 14 13.03 -3.31 -0.07
N THR A 15 12.56 -2.06 -0.01
CA THR A 15 11.54 -1.55 -0.93
C THR A 15 12.05 -1.56 -2.37
N VAL A 16 13.27 -1.04 -2.60
CA VAL A 16 13.90 -1.00 -3.95
C VAL A 16 14.13 -2.39 -4.51
N LEU A 17 14.56 -3.35 -3.69
CA LEU A 17 14.74 -4.75 -4.10
C LEU A 17 13.41 -5.45 -4.39
N ALA A 18 12.32 -5.06 -3.73
CA ALA A 18 11.01 -5.66 -3.97
C ALA A 18 10.42 -5.29 -5.34
N TYR A 19 10.69 -4.10 -5.88
CA TYR A 19 10.21 -3.68 -7.22
C TYR A 19 10.49 -4.71 -8.33
N PRO A 20 11.75 -5.11 -8.59
CA PRO A 20 12.05 -6.11 -9.61
C PRO A 20 11.58 -7.53 -9.23
N LEU A 21 11.33 -7.80 -7.95
CA LEU A 21 10.86 -9.12 -7.48
C LEU A 21 9.33 -9.27 -7.62
N ASN A 22 8.57 -8.17 -7.57
CA ASN A 22 7.10 -8.20 -7.60
C ASN A 22 6.50 -8.99 -8.78
N PRO A 23 7.00 -8.89 -10.04
CA PRO A 23 6.52 -9.72 -11.15
C PRO A 23 6.70 -11.22 -10.91
N PHE A 24 7.77 -11.62 -10.23
CA PHE A 24 8.04 -13.02 -9.92
C PHE A 24 7.26 -13.51 -8.70
N ILE A 25 6.89 -12.60 -7.80
CA ILE A 25 6.15 -12.92 -6.58
C ILE A 25 4.63 -12.96 -6.83
N ALA A 26 4.12 -12.14 -7.74
CA ALA A 26 2.69 -12.04 -8.04
C ALA A 26 1.99 -13.40 -8.32
N PRO A 27 2.59 -14.37 -9.04
CA PRO A 27 1.95 -15.66 -9.30
C PRO A 27 1.76 -16.56 -8.06
N PHE A 28 2.41 -16.26 -6.94
CA PHE A 28 2.28 -17.04 -5.70
C PHE A 28 1.10 -16.61 -4.83
N ALA A 29 0.35 -15.59 -5.26
CA ALA A 29 -0.84 -15.16 -4.56
C ALA A 29 -1.99 -16.17 -4.74
N ASP A 30 -2.78 -16.36 -3.69
CA ASP A 30 -3.99 -17.18 -3.76
C ASP A 30 -5.12 -16.47 -4.54
N ASP A 31 -6.29 -17.12 -4.65
CA ASP A 31 -7.46 -16.61 -5.36
C ASP A 31 -8.02 -15.30 -4.78
N ASP A 32 -7.83 -15.06 -3.49
CA ASP A 32 -8.17 -13.77 -2.86
C ASP A 32 -7.06 -12.72 -3.11
N GLY A 33 -6.03 -13.07 -3.87
CA GLY A 33 -4.89 -12.23 -4.19
C GLY A 33 -3.87 -12.12 -3.04
N GLU A 34 -4.01 -12.88 -1.96
CA GLU A 34 -3.19 -12.81 -0.77
C GLU A 34 -1.89 -13.63 -0.94
N LEU A 35 -0.76 -13.08 -0.47
CA LEU A 35 0.49 -13.81 -0.34
C LEU A 35 0.62 -14.37 1.07
N HIS A 36 1.14 -15.58 1.17
CA HIS A 36 1.25 -16.30 2.43
C HIS A 36 2.69 -16.44 2.92
N GLY A 37 2.84 -16.72 4.22
CA GLY A 37 4.14 -16.97 4.86
C GLY A 37 5.10 -15.80 4.68
N PHE A 38 6.32 -16.07 4.21
CA PHE A 38 7.32 -15.02 4.00
C PHE A 38 6.92 -14.05 2.88
N LEU A 39 6.21 -14.51 1.86
CA LEU A 39 5.80 -13.68 0.72
C LEU A 39 4.76 -12.62 1.12
N ALA A 40 4.02 -12.85 2.22
CA ALA A 40 3.12 -11.85 2.80
C ALA A 40 3.83 -10.52 3.13
N ASN A 41 5.16 -10.53 3.28
CA ASN A 41 5.92 -9.31 3.54
C ASN A 41 6.06 -8.39 2.31
N PHE A 42 5.84 -8.91 1.10
CA PHE A 42 5.94 -8.14 -0.15
C PHE A 42 4.66 -7.36 -0.47
N GLN A 43 3.53 -7.81 0.04
CA GLN A 43 2.25 -7.14 -0.18
C GLN A 43 2.01 -5.96 0.76
N THR A 44 1.06 -5.14 0.35
CA THR A 44 0.41 -4.14 1.20
C THR A 44 -0.27 -4.75 2.42
N TRP A 45 -0.40 -3.91 3.43
CA TRP A 45 -1.16 -4.21 4.63
C TRP A 45 -2.68 -4.25 4.37
N ASP A 46 -3.19 -3.31 3.57
CA ASP A 46 -4.61 -3.24 3.18
C ASP A 46 -4.77 -3.64 1.72
N ASN A 47 -5.81 -4.45 1.45
CA ASN A 47 -6.23 -4.95 0.14
C ASN A 47 -5.15 -5.73 -0.61
N SER A 48 -5.42 -6.97 -0.99
CA SER A 48 -4.52 -7.73 -1.86
C SER A 48 -4.59 -7.29 -3.32
N LEU A 49 -5.70 -6.70 -3.76
CA LEU A 49 -5.89 -6.39 -5.17
C LEU A 49 -6.99 -5.33 -5.33
N ASN A 50 -6.79 -4.05 -5.00
CA ASN A 50 -7.82 -3.03 -5.22
C ASN A 50 -7.46 -2.07 -6.38
N PRO A 51 -8.17 -2.12 -7.52
CA PRO A 51 -7.91 -1.22 -8.64
C PRO A 51 -8.38 0.21 -8.45
N SER A 52 -9.37 0.49 -7.59
CA SER A 52 -9.83 1.87 -7.35
C SER A 52 -8.72 2.75 -6.78
N ASP A 53 -7.73 2.15 -6.17
CA ASP A 53 -6.58 2.81 -5.57
C ASP A 53 -5.37 2.95 -6.52
N ILE A 54 -5.38 2.28 -7.68
CA ILE A 54 -4.35 2.40 -8.74
C ILE A 54 -4.86 3.15 -9.98
N THR A 55 -5.99 3.86 -9.89
CA THR A 55 -6.63 4.56 -11.02
C THR A 55 -5.72 5.49 -11.81
N ASP A 56 -4.70 6.08 -11.15
CA ASP A 56 -3.75 6.99 -11.80
C ASP A 56 -2.87 6.33 -12.88
N ILE A 57 -2.79 4.99 -12.87
CA ILE A 57 -1.99 4.16 -13.78
C ILE A 57 -2.75 2.93 -14.28
N PHE A 58 -4.02 2.77 -13.90
CA PHE A 58 -4.80 1.58 -14.22
C PHE A 58 -5.26 1.65 -15.67
N PRO A 59 -4.82 0.72 -16.54
CA PRO A 59 -5.26 0.70 -17.92
C PRO A 59 -6.76 0.37 -18.02
N ASP A 60 -7.46 1.00 -18.96
CA ASP A 60 -8.91 0.80 -19.16
C ASP A 60 -9.29 -0.67 -19.39
N TRP A 61 -8.41 -1.47 -20.02
CA TRP A 61 -8.66 -2.89 -20.27
C TRP A 61 -8.63 -3.77 -19.01
N LEU A 62 -8.21 -3.23 -17.86
CA LEU A 62 -8.29 -3.87 -16.55
C LEU A 62 -9.49 -3.36 -15.71
N SER A 63 -10.15 -2.27 -16.12
CA SER A 63 -11.22 -1.59 -15.36
C SER A 63 -12.38 -2.49 -14.97
N ASP A 64 -12.74 -3.43 -15.83
CA ASP A 64 -13.88 -4.32 -15.65
C ASP A 64 -13.51 -5.67 -15.02
N PHE A 65 -12.22 -5.97 -14.86
CA PHE A 65 -11.76 -7.25 -14.33
C PHE A 65 -12.15 -7.40 -12.86
N TRP A 66 -11.75 -6.43 -12.03
CA TRP A 66 -11.93 -6.55 -10.59
C TRP A 66 -13.38 -6.65 -10.12
N PRO A 67 -14.31 -5.76 -10.55
CA PRO A 67 -15.70 -5.84 -10.09
C PRO A 67 -16.42 -7.13 -10.53
N LYS A 68 -15.86 -7.91 -11.47
CA LYS A 68 -16.40 -9.23 -11.85
C LYS A 68 -16.05 -10.33 -10.84
N HIS A 69 -14.92 -10.22 -10.15
CA HIS A 69 -14.37 -11.33 -9.37
C HIS A 69 -14.18 -11.03 -7.88
N TYR A 70 -14.11 -9.76 -7.49
CA TYR A 70 -13.68 -9.33 -6.17
C TYR A 70 -14.60 -8.29 -5.55
N THR A 71 -14.66 -8.30 -4.22
CA THR A 71 -15.30 -7.25 -3.42
C THR A 71 -14.34 -6.75 -2.35
N GLU A 72 -14.73 -5.73 -1.59
CA GLU A 72 -13.96 -5.23 -0.45
C GLU A 72 -14.75 -5.41 0.83
N VAL A 73 -14.09 -5.96 1.85
CA VAL A 73 -14.64 -6.02 3.20
C VAL A 73 -13.61 -5.54 4.21
N VAL A 74 -14.08 -4.95 5.30
CA VAL A 74 -13.23 -4.51 6.42
C VAL A 74 -13.27 -5.59 7.48
N ILE A 75 -12.10 -6.03 7.93
CA ILE A 75 -11.98 -6.94 9.06
C ILE A 75 -11.26 -6.27 10.25
N PRO A 76 -11.71 -6.49 11.49
CA PRO A 76 -11.02 -5.98 12.66
C PRO A 76 -9.73 -6.76 12.93
N LEU A 77 -8.71 -6.06 13.43
CA LEU A 77 -7.45 -6.60 13.91
C LEU A 77 -7.21 -6.07 15.34
N PRO A 78 -7.81 -6.73 16.34
CA PRO A 78 -7.77 -6.27 17.73
C PRO A 78 -6.35 -6.09 18.26
N GLU A 79 -5.41 -6.94 17.84
CA GLU A 79 -4.02 -6.92 18.28
C GLU A 79 -3.25 -5.64 17.89
N TYR A 80 -3.74 -4.91 16.89
CA TYR A 80 -3.17 -3.63 16.45
C TYR A 80 -4.10 -2.44 16.71
N ASN A 81 -5.25 -2.66 17.36
CA ASN A 81 -6.34 -1.67 17.51
C ASN A 81 -6.76 -1.03 16.17
N GLN A 82 -6.69 -1.81 15.10
CA GLN A 82 -6.91 -1.36 13.73
C GLN A 82 -7.92 -2.25 13.02
N SER A 83 -8.27 -1.84 11.80
CA SER A 83 -8.98 -2.68 10.86
C SER A 83 -8.20 -2.67 9.56
N ARG A 84 -8.30 -3.75 8.81
CA ARG A 84 -7.73 -3.83 7.46
C ARG A 84 -8.81 -4.08 6.44
N TRP A 85 -8.59 -3.53 5.25
CA TRP A 85 -9.37 -3.90 4.08
C TRP A 85 -8.82 -5.21 3.51
N VAL A 86 -9.71 -6.11 3.14
CA VAL A 86 -9.38 -7.35 2.45
C VAL A 86 -10.23 -7.48 1.20
N THR A 87 -9.71 -8.20 0.21
CA THR A 87 -10.28 -8.26 -1.13
C THR A 87 -10.71 -9.70 -1.46
N PRO A 88 -11.78 -10.24 -0.85
CA PRO A 88 -12.19 -11.61 -1.08
C PRO A 88 -12.67 -11.82 -2.52
N CYS A 89 -12.28 -12.94 -3.10
CA CYS A 89 -12.73 -13.40 -4.41
C CYS A 89 -14.04 -14.18 -4.27
N PHE A 90 -15.09 -13.68 -4.92
CA PHE A 90 -16.40 -14.33 -4.94
C PHE A 90 -16.62 -15.18 -6.20
N ASP A 91 -15.90 -14.89 -7.29
CA ASP A 91 -15.95 -15.67 -8.53
C ASP A 91 -14.55 -16.10 -8.97
N ARG A 92 -14.29 -17.40 -8.87
CA ARG A 92 -12.99 -18.04 -9.14
C ARG A 92 -12.87 -18.60 -10.56
N ASP A 93 -13.89 -18.42 -11.41
CA ASP A 93 -13.84 -18.89 -12.79
C ASP A 93 -13.00 -17.95 -13.67
N PHE A 94 -11.68 -18.03 -13.50
CA PHE A 94 -10.74 -17.23 -14.28
C PHE A 94 -10.48 -17.90 -15.63
N GLY A 95 -11.04 -17.33 -16.69
CA GLY A 95 -10.58 -17.62 -18.04
C GLY A 95 -9.11 -17.23 -18.23
N PHE A 96 -8.52 -17.64 -19.36
CA PHE A 96 -7.12 -17.29 -19.67
C PHE A 96 -6.86 -15.78 -19.66
N VAL A 97 -7.78 -15.00 -20.23
CA VAL A 97 -7.68 -13.53 -20.29
C VAL A 97 -7.76 -12.93 -18.88
N ASP A 98 -8.70 -13.38 -18.06
CA ASP A 98 -8.86 -12.89 -16.69
C ASP A 98 -7.71 -13.32 -15.78
N SER A 99 -7.09 -14.47 -16.04
CA SER A 99 -5.84 -14.88 -15.37
C SER A 99 -4.69 -13.90 -15.67
N LEU A 100 -4.55 -13.46 -16.93
CA LEU A 100 -3.54 -12.46 -17.32
C LEU A 100 -3.84 -11.09 -16.72
N ARG A 101 -5.12 -10.68 -16.70
CA ARG A 101 -5.58 -9.43 -16.09
C ARG A 101 -5.32 -9.42 -14.59
N ARG A 102 -5.63 -10.53 -13.90
CA ARG A 102 -5.35 -10.75 -12.48
C ARG A 102 -3.86 -10.58 -12.18
N TYR A 103 -3.01 -11.25 -12.96
CA TYR A 103 -1.56 -11.12 -12.84
C TYR A 103 -1.11 -9.66 -13.00
N ALA A 104 -1.56 -8.96 -14.06
CA ALA A 104 -1.22 -7.57 -14.29
C ALA A 104 -1.66 -6.66 -13.13
N CYS A 105 -2.89 -6.82 -12.65
CA CYS A 105 -3.41 -6.07 -11.49
C CYS A 105 -2.54 -6.31 -10.26
N ARG A 106 -2.16 -7.56 -9.99
CA ARG A 106 -1.34 -7.91 -8.84
C ARG A 106 0.05 -7.32 -8.92
N VAL A 107 0.70 -7.38 -10.08
CA VAL A 107 2.02 -6.77 -10.30
C VAL A 107 1.96 -5.26 -10.08
N LEU A 108 0.98 -4.57 -10.66
CA LEU A 108 0.78 -3.12 -10.47
C LEU A 108 0.55 -2.79 -8.99
N TRP A 109 -0.27 -3.59 -8.31
CA TRP A 109 -0.60 -3.38 -6.92
C TRP A 109 0.58 -3.58 -5.97
N LEU A 110 1.31 -4.70 -6.10
CA LEU A 110 2.55 -4.95 -5.36
C LEU A 110 3.57 -3.86 -5.63
N THR A 111 3.65 -3.35 -6.86
CA THR A 111 4.59 -2.28 -7.24
C THR A 111 4.21 -0.93 -6.62
N ARG A 112 2.92 -0.60 -6.50
CA ARG A 112 2.48 0.64 -5.84
C ARG A 112 2.74 0.63 -4.34
N ASN A 113 2.53 -0.50 -3.67
CA ASN A 113 2.63 -0.63 -2.22
C ASN A 113 3.65 -1.72 -1.84
N SER A 114 4.86 -1.56 -2.38
CA SER A 114 5.91 -2.58 -2.33
C SER A 114 6.48 -2.79 -0.93
N ALA A 115 6.62 -4.05 -0.52
CA ALA A 115 7.28 -4.46 0.72
C ALA A 115 6.64 -3.93 2.03
N TYR A 116 5.35 -3.60 2.01
CA TYR A 116 4.67 -3.03 3.16
C TYR A 116 4.57 -4.00 4.34
N GLY A 117 4.41 -5.30 4.11
CA GLY A 117 4.42 -6.28 5.21
C GLY A 117 5.75 -6.28 5.97
N PHE A 118 6.90 -6.10 5.29
CA PHE A 118 8.18 -5.87 5.96
C PHE A 118 8.14 -4.61 6.84
N MET A 119 7.53 -3.53 6.34
CA MET A 119 7.48 -2.26 7.07
C MET A 119 6.49 -2.30 8.23
N PHE A 120 5.41 -3.07 8.11
CA PHE A 120 4.37 -3.18 9.12
C PHE A 120 4.82 -4.02 10.32
N HIS A 121 5.55 -5.12 10.09
CA HIS A 121 5.99 -6.00 11.16
C HIS A 121 7.34 -5.57 11.76
N LYS A 122 7.70 -6.16 12.90
CA LYS A 122 9.02 -5.95 13.50
C LYS A 122 10.11 -6.42 12.51
N PRO A 123 11.26 -5.72 12.41
CA PRO A 123 11.71 -4.63 13.27
C PRO A 123 11.30 -3.23 12.79
N PHE A 124 10.59 -3.07 11.66
CA PHE A 124 10.30 -1.75 11.11
C PHE A 124 9.09 -1.10 11.76
N GLY A 125 7.99 -1.84 11.87
CA GLY A 125 6.78 -1.32 12.48
C GLY A 125 6.86 -1.29 14.00
N VAL A 126 6.15 -0.33 14.60
CA VAL A 126 6.07 -0.13 16.04
C VAL A 126 4.67 0.23 16.47
N MET A 127 4.29 -0.22 17.66
CA MET A 127 3.14 0.33 18.35
C MET A 127 3.48 1.75 18.78
N SER A 128 2.74 2.71 18.25
CA SER A 128 2.81 4.12 18.60
C SER A 128 1.72 4.44 19.62
N PRO A 129 2.08 4.84 20.84
CA PRO A 129 1.11 5.24 21.84
C PRO A 129 0.40 6.52 21.40
N SER A 130 -0.92 6.58 21.54
CA SER A 130 -1.67 7.80 21.19
C SER A 130 -1.31 8.98 22.10
N ALA A 131 -0.97 8.70 23.36
CA ALA A 131 -0.55 9.70 24.35
C ALA A 131 0.73 10.46 23.96
N ASP A 132 1.57 9.87 23.11
CA ASP A 132 2.83 10.48 22.66
C ASP A 132 2.65 11.35 21.41
N LEU A 133 1.45 11.41 20.85
CA LEU A 133 1.16 12.16 19.63
C LEU A 133 0.66 13.56 19.97
N VAL A 134 1.49 14.56 19.65
CA VAL A 134 1.12 15.97 19.71
C VAL A 134 0.68 16.41 18.32
N GLU A 135 -0.55 16.93 18.21
CA GLU A 135 -1.08 17.47 16.96
C GLU A 135 -0.47 18.86 16.70
N GLU A 136 0.65 18.92 15.99
CA GLU A 136 1.27 20.17 15.55
C GLU A 136 1.07 20.38 14.04
N GLY A 137 0.10 21.22 13.68
CA GLY A 137 0.10 22.12 12.51
C GLY A 137 0.26 21.61 11.08
N HIS A 138 0.71 20.37 10.81
CA HIS A 138 1.09 19.93 9.47
C HIS A 138 0.87 18.44 9.21
N TRP A 139 -0.33 17.91 9.45
CA TRP A 139 -0.69 16.55 9.00
C TRP A 139 -2.04 16.58 8.29
N THR A 140 -2.07 16.07 7.05
CA THR A 140 -3.11 16.38 6.06
C THR A 140 -4.47 15.81 6.45
N TYR A 141 -5.39 16.68 6.81
CA TYR A 141 -6.82 16.40 6.94
C TYR A 141 -7.50 16.74 5.60
N ASP A 142 -8.13 15.77 4.93
CA ASP A 142 -9.08 16.10 3.86
C ASP A 142 -10.49 16.17 4.43
N LEU A 143 -10.93 17.41 4.71
CA LEU A 143 -12.22 17.75 5.31
C LEU A 143 -13.43 17.51 4.37
N ARG A 144 -13.26 17.09 3.10
CA ARG A 144 -14.39 17.00 2.18
C ARG A 144 -15.36 15.86 2.48
N ASN A 145 -14.97 14.82 3.24
CA ASN A 145 -15.78 13.59 3.41
C ASN A 145 -15.85 13.01 4.84
N GLY A 146 -15.39 13.72 5.89
CA GLY A 146 -15.55 13.26 7.27
C GLY A 146 -14.90 11.90 7.61
N LYS A 147 -13.88 11.47 6.85
CA LYS A 147 -13.16 10.21 7.08
C LYS A 147 -11.68 10.47 7.36
N TRP A 148 -11.16 9.79 8.39
CA TRP A 148 -9.75 9.78 8.77
C TRP A 148 -8.92 9.08 7.69
N PHE A 149 -8.09 9.83 6.96
CA PHE A 149 -6.97 9.24 6.21
C PHE A 149 -5.72 9.36 7.09
N GLY A 150 -5.01 8.24 7.24
CA GLY A 150 -4.07 7.99 8.34
C GLY A 150 -3.13 9.16 8.67
N VAL A 151 -2.99 9.43 9.97
CA VAL A 151 -1.98 10.38 10.45
C VAL A 151 -0.60 9.78 10.12
N PHE A 152 0.31 10.63 9.65
CA PHE A 152 1.72 10.30 9.46
C PHE A 152 2.56 11.30 10.24
N ALA A 153 3.76 10.90 10.66
CA ALA A 153 4.72 11.76 11.35
C ALA A 153 5.67 12.49 10.38
N TYR A 154 5.69 12.06 9.11
CA TYR A 154 6.35 12.76 8.00
C TYR A 154 5.78 12.28 6.66
N LYS A 155 5.57 13.20 5.72
CA LYS A 155 5.27 12.89 4.32
C LYS A 155 6.15 13.71 3.41
N ASN A 156 6.77 13.03 2.46
CA ASN A 156 7.41 13.61 1.30
C ASN A 156 6.74 13.05 0.04
N SER A 157 6.54 13.92 -0.95
CA SER A 157 5.91 13.61 -2.23
C SER A 157 6.59 14.40 -3.35
N ASP A 158 7.91 14.32 -3.42
CA ASP A 158 8.70 15.13 -4.35
C ASP A 158 8.61 14.59 -5.77
N LYS A 159 8.42 15.49 -6.74
CA LYS A 159 8.53 15.15 -8.15
C LYS A 159 9.99 14.88 -8.49
N VAL A 160 10.30 13.70 -9.01
CA VAL A 160 11.67 13.35 -9.43
C VAL A 160 11.90 13.86 -10.85
N PHE A 161 11.08 13.44 -11.81
CA PHE A 161 11.16 13.88 -13.20
C PHE A 161 9.83 13.61 -13.94
N SER A 162 9.69 14.21 -15.13
CA SER A 162 8.58 13.96 -16.05
C SER A 162 9.11 13.66 -17.44
N VAL A 163 8.56 12.66 -18.12
CA VAL A 163 8.83 12.34 -19.54
C VAL A 163 7.48 12.23 -20.26
N GLY A 164 7.19 13.19 -21.14
CA GLY A 164 5.88 13.27 -21.79
C GLY A 164 4.76 13.43 -20.76
N ARG A 165 3.77 12.53 -20.81
CA ARG A 165 2.62 12.50 -19.87
C ARG A 165 2.88 11.71 -18.59
N LEU A 166 4.06 11.10 -18.47
CA LEU A 166 4.45 10.30 -17.32
C LEU A 166 5.22 11.19 -16.34
N THR A 167 4.71 11.32 -15.12
CA THR A 167 5.44 11.96 -14.02
C THR A 167 5.79 10.93 -12.95
N VAL A 168 7.05 10.97 -12.50
CA VAL A 168 7.59 10.10 -11.45
C VAL A 168 7.74 10.90 -10.16
N TYR A 169 7.22 10.35 -9.07
CA TYR A 169 7.33 10.92 -7.73
C TYR A 169 8.05 9.98 -6.78
N TRP A 170 8.77 10.60 -5.85
CA TRP A 170 9.34 9.99 -4.67
C TRP A 170 8.38 10.21 -3.50
N ASN A 171 7.76 9.13 -3.02
CA ASN A 171 6.85 9.21 -1.89
C ASN A 171 7.39 8.46 -0.68
N VAL A 172 7.47 9.16 0.45
CA VAL A 172 7.85 8.60 1.75
C VAL A 172 6.85 9.06 2.79
N TYR A 173 6.24 8.12 3.49
CA TYR A 173 5.33 8.34 4.59
C TYR A 173 5.93 7.66 5.83
N VAL A 174 6.39 8.43 6.82
CA VAL A 174 6.89 7.90 8.09
C VAL A 174 5.77 7.95 9.11
N GLY A 175 5.60 6.88 9.88
CA GLY A 175 4.51 6.80 10.86
C GLY A 175 3.16 6.66 10.18
N TRP A 176 3.07 6.00 9.03
CA TRP A 176 1.79 5.71 8.40
C TRP A 176 0.89 4.90 9.36
N LYS A 177 -0.41 5.24 9.40
CA LYS A 177 -1.45 4.71 10.32
C LYS A 177 -1.38 5.15 11.79
N LEU A 178 -0.74 6.28 12.10
CA LEU A 178 -0.89 6.88 13.41
C LEU A 178 -2.34 7.30 13.70
N ALA A 179 -2.68 7.37 14.98
CA ALA A 179 -3.94 7.93 15.45
C ALA A 179 -3.84 8.45 16.89
N THR A 180 -4.50 9.56 17.16
CA THR A 180 -4.51 10.26 18.45
C THR A 180 -5.52 9.69 19.45
N ASP A 181 -6.40 8.79 19.01
CA ASP A 181 -7.48 8.21 19.82
C ASP A 181 -7.08 6.89 20.50
N LYS A 182 -6.13 6.15 19.93
CA LYS A 182 -5.69 4.85 20.44
C LYS A 182 -4.32 4.46 19.90
N ASP A 183 -3.63 3.64 20.67
CA ASP A 183 -2.35 3.06 20.28
C ASP A 183 -2.51 2.25 19.00
N ARG A 184 -1.63 2.49 18.02
CA ARG A 184 -1.69 1.85 16.70
C ARG A 184 -0.32 1.42 16.22
N GLN A 185 -0.27 0.29 15.53
CA GLN A 185 0.90 -0.10 14.76
C GLN A 185 1.12 0.91 13.63
N SER A 186 2.25 1.59 13.65
CA SER A 186 2.68 2.51 12.60
C SER A 186 3.91 1.97 11.86
N MET A 187 4.10 2.41 10.62
CA MET A 187 5.17 1.91 9.74
C MET A 187 5.70 2.99 8.79
N TYR A 188 6.73 2.62 8.00
CA TYR A 188 7.04 3.35 6.78
C TYR A 188 6.09 2.88 5.69
N ALA A 189 5.50 3.82 4.98
CA ALA A 189 4.95 3.57 3.66
C ALA A 189 5.87 4.26 2.65
N MET A 190 6.50 3.50 1.76
CA MET A 190 7.42 4.04 0.76
C MET A 190 6.92 3.68 -0.62
N ARG A 191 6.90 4.66 -1.53
CA ARG A 191 6.66 4.44 -2.96
C ARG A 191 7.76 5.20 -3.72
N PRO A 192 8.99 4.66 -3.75
CA PRO A 192 10.15 5.37 -4.30
C PRO A 192 10.05 5.66 -5.81
N LEU A 193 9.08 5.09 -6.52
CA LEU A 193 8.80 5.38 -7.93
C LEU A 193 7.29 5.27 -8.18
N SER A 194 6.50 6.18 -7.64
CA SER A 194 5.08 6.23 -8.01
C SER A 194 4.91 7.00 -9.31
N PHE A 195 4.12 6.45 -10.21
CA PHE A 195 3.85 7.02 -11.52
C PHE A 195 2.48 7.69 -11.50
N LYS A 196 2.38 8.86 -12.13
CA LYS A 196 1.11 9.50 -12.44
C LYS A 196 1.05 9.77 -13.93
N PHE A 197 -0.04 9.37 -14.57
CA PHE A 197 -0.31 9.69 -15.96
C PHE A 197 -1.35 10.81 -16.03
N GLU A 198 -1.05 11.88 -16.75
CA GLU A 198 -2.02 12.96 -16.97
C GLU A 198 -2.87 12.65 -18.20
N TRP A 199 -4.16 12.43 -17.97
CA TRP A 199 -5.18 12.29 -19.00
C TRP A 199 -5.85 13.66 -19.21
N ASN A 200 -5.87 14.14 -20.46
CA ASN A 200 -6.59 15.36 -20.86
C ASN A 200 -8.08 15.08 -21.04
#